data_AF-A0AA36MM92-F1
#
_entry.id   AF-A0AA36MM92-F1
#
_cell.length_a   1.000
_cell.length_b   1.000
_cell.length_c   1.000
_cell.angle_alpha   90.00
_cell.angle_beta   90.00
_cell.angle_gamma   90.00
#
_symmetry.space_group_name_H-M   'P 1'
#
loop_
_entity.id
_entity.type
_entity.pdbx_description
1 polymer ?
#
loop_
_entity_poly.entity_id
_entity_poly.type
_entity_poly.pdbx_seq_one_letter_code
_entity_poly.pdbx_strand_id
1 'polypeptide(L)'
;MAHARAVRAGRARAGSAAGQRRPVRRAVKRKRVAPQAARPKRSPKAPPTAQAAEESDEESTDDEDSDDEEMEKWEEKLLEMEEVLPRDMHPRAREAPHLVSKAKKVPYELAIPTYQRWMPVCQMSKKHRFRKCKMPFILAHTLGMLSRQRIPVSRVTLFVANETERGHYRKALQDSAWEKVRIELSVLGNKNSRNFIMKFFPAGTYVVSIDDDVERISWKIQEGMTHHVLRTLPPGSLETIIFDAYKQMRDHKAFLWGVSTSQNARHMKTYGISKRNGLVNGYLNGYISRPQCKELFRTLSDATEDSEFAVRHFAKDGVVLRYRMYAGITSPYLNRGGLQKKFEVKGERISAEQRSEARKKEERWGALELHRMFPKLIGLPKKRRDKKTMEVCFYSMGYPPGEGKKRIAPQLMDTDRVRYWQQNPKVLGCHAYKLYEGYKTARTLREAVSLGARPIDLAHDYNWGFLSVVDLSLDFPYEVELQEPGKRQAAAHFFWAKSSEKFVKVRIKEMSLGHGGLDIKKESLQLLAEKVPDRFRKLTPEDLRKEGGLLSKMPLVVLRSLLRWAKTGSLRYERRKTWAVYDALKVLGLTWLARRVKQREVEEAKAADKEPKRRARSLGKAWR
;
A
#
# COMPACT_ATOMS: atom_id res chain seq x y z
N MET A 1 1.52 73.57 -41.68
CA MET A 1 0.19 74.02 -42.16
C MET A 1 -0.83 73.00 -41.67
N ALA A 2 -1.41 73.12 -40.47
CA ALA A 2 -2.36 74.13 -39.97
C ALA A 2 -3.82 73.85 -40.38
N HIS A 3 -4.59 73.28 -39.45
CA HIS A 3 -5.97 73.61 -39.01
C HIS A 3 -6.51 72.42 -38.19
N ALA A 4 -6.70 72.41 -36.87
CA ALA A 4 -7.18 73.36 -35.84
C ALA A 4 -8.71 73.58 -35.81
N ARG A 5 -9.38 73.00 -34.79
CA ARG A 5 -10.48 73.50 -33.92
C ARG A 5 -11.08 72.29 -33.17
N ALA A 6 -11.06 72.08 -31.84
CA ALA A 6 -11.17 72.87 -30.61
C ALA A 6 -12.62 73.13 -30.09
N VAL A 7 -12.79 72.98 -28.76
CA VAL A 7 -13.76 73.64 -27.82
C VAL A 7 -15.11 72.89 -27.57
N ARG A 8 -15.73 72.70 -26.38
CA ARG A 8 -15.64 73.07 -24.91
C ARG A 8 -16.46 72.01 -24.12
N ALA A 9 -16.12 71.53 -22.91
CA ALA A 9 -16.31 72.07 -21.54
C ALA A 9 -17.75 72.36 -21.04
N GLY A 10 -18.11 71.83 -19.85
CA GLY A 10 -19.22 72.26 -18.99
C GLY A 10 -19.89 71.11 -18.23
N ARG A 11 -19.52 70.77 -16.99
CA ARG A 11 -19.88 71.36 -15.66
C ARG A 11 -20.91 70.51 -14.88
N ALA A 12 -20.59 70.35 -13.60
CA ALA A 12 -21.27 69.61 -12.54
C ALA A 12 -22.67 70.11 -12.19
N ARG A 13 -23.47 69.24 -11.55
CA ARG A 13 -24.43 69.62 -10.49
C ARG A 13 -24.55 68.54 -9.41
N ALA A 14 -24.46 69.01 -8.17
CA ALA A 14 -24.78 68.33 -6.94
C ALA A 14 -26.30 68.29 -6.71
N GLY A 15 -26.77 67.33 -5.92
CA GLY A 15 -28.14 67.25 -5.43
C GLY A 15 -28.22 66.37 -4.19
N SER A 16 -28.21 67.01 -3.02
CA SER A 16 -28.54 66.41 -1.73
C SER A 16 -30.04 66.25 -1.57
N ALA A 17 -30.51 65.18 -0.93
CA ALA A 17 -31.77 65.21 -0.18
C ALA A 17 -31.70 64.25 1.01
N ALA A 18 -31.89 64.83 2.19
CA ALA A 18 -32.00 64.18 3.48
C ALA A 18 -33.38 63.51 3.65
N GLY A 19 -33.46 62.50 4.52
CA GLY A 19 -34.74 61.84 4.82
C GLY A 19 -34.67 60.83 5.98
N GLN A 20 -34.59 61.36 7.20
CA GLN A 20 -35.23 60.89 8.44
C GLN A 20 -34.89 59.53 9.09
N ARG A 21 -34.78 59.63 10.43
CA ARG A 21 -34.44 58.59 11.41
C ARG A 21 -35.68 57.97 12.06
N ARG A 22 -35.45 56.77 12.62
CA ARG A 22 -36.07 56.09 13.80
C ARG A 22 -37.34 55.24 13.59
N PRO A 23 -37.66 54.26 14.49
CA PRO A 23 -36.83 53.60 15.51
C PRO A 23 -36.94 52.05 15.57
N VAL A 24 -36.04 51.50 16.36
CA VAL A 24 -35.91 50.12 16.86
C VAL A 24 -37.19 49.60 17.53
N ARG A 25 -37.59 48.36 17.21
CA ARG A 25 -38.39 47.49 18.10
C ARG A 25 -37.79 46.08 18.20
N ARG A 26 -37.30 45.78 19.39
CA ARG A 26 -37.00 44.42 19.89
C ARG A 26 -38.30 43.61 19.94
N ALA A 27 -38.30 42.41 19.36
CA ALA A 27 -39.34 41.41 19.61
C ALA A 27 -38.70 40.13 20.14
N VAL A 28 -38.98 39.87 21.42
CA VAL A 28 -38.64 38.65 22.16
C VAL A 28 -39.50 37.51 21.62
N LYS A 29 -38.90 36.48 20.99
CA LYS A 29 -39.61 35.24 20.67
C LYS A 29 -39.51 34.26 21.84
N ARG A 30 -40.64 34.11 22.53
CA ARG A 30 -40.92 33.07 23.54
C ARG A 30 -40.80 31.67 22.94
N LYS A 31 -40.12 30.77 23.67
CA LYS A 31 -40.16 29.31 23.50
C LYS A 31 -41.62 28.82 23.62
N ARG A 32 -42.12 28.14 22.60
CA ARG A 32 -43.29 27.25 22.70
C ARG A 32 -42.79 25.81 22.69
N VAL A 33 -43.07 25.11 23.78
CA VAL A 33 -42.91 23.66 23.94
C VAL A 33 -44.01 22.98 23.13
N ALA A 34 -43.64 22.04 22.27
CA ALA A 34 -44.57 21.18 21.53
C ALA A 34 -44.77 19.86 22.30
N PRO A 35 -45.99 19.27 22.27
CA PRO A 35 -46.33 18.07 23.04
C PRO A 35 -45.76 16.80 22.41
N GLN A 36 -45.41 15.84 23.27
CA GLN A 36 -44.94 14.50 22.92
C GLN A 36 -46.05 13.71 22.21
N ALA A 37 -45.79 13.27 20.99
CA ALA A 37 -46.61 12.31 20.28
C ALA A 37 -46.12 10.87 20.55
N ALA A 38 -47.09 9.98 20.72
CA ALA A 38 -46.95 8.58 21.12
C ALA A 38 -46.12 7.72 20.13
N ARG A 39 -45.35 6.79 20.69
CA ARG A 39 -44.57 5.77 19.98
C ARG A 39 -45.47 4.66 19.42
N PRO A 40 -45.32 4.23 18.14
CA PRO A 40 -45.90 2.98 17.68
C PRO A 40 -45.03 1.77 18.04
N LYS A 41 -45.70 0.66 18.36
CA LYS A 41 -45.14 -0.65 18.73
C LYS A 41 -44.34 -1.26 17.56
N ARG A 42 -43.12 -1.73 17.85
CA ARG A 42 -42.28 -2.50 16.91
C ARG A 42 -42.62 -3.98 16.99
N SER A 43 -42.88 -4.59 15.84
CA SER A 43 -42.94 -6.04 15.62
C SER A 43 -41.52 -6.68 15.62
N PRO A 44 -41.39 -7.98 15.93
CA PRO A 44 -40.09 -8.63 16.15
C PRO A 44 -39.38 -8.94 14.83
N LYS A 45 -38.10 -8.52 14.72
CA LYS A 45 -37.20 -8.87 13.62
C LYS A 45 -36.52 -10.22 13.87
N ALA A 46 -36.45 -11.02 12.81
CA ALA A 46 -35.69 -12.28 12.68
C ALA A 46 -34.18 -12.10 12.97
N PRO A 47 -33.45 -13.18 13.33
CA PRO A 47 -32.06 -13.10 13.78
C PRO A 47 -31.10 -12.73 12.63
N PRO A 48 -30.01 -11.98 12.92
CA PRO A 48 -29.11 -11.48 11.89
C PRO A 48 -28.17 -12.57 11.38
N THR A 49 -28.08 -12.66 10.05
CA THR A 49 -27.03 -13.37 9.33
C THR A 49 -25.68 -12.68 9.57
N ALA A 50 -24.65 -13.49 9.87
CA ALA A 50 -23.29 -13.04 10.10
C ALA A 50 -22.66 -12.46 8.82
N GLN A 51 -22.75 -11.13 8.66
CA GLN A 51 -21.90 -10.38 7.74
C GLN A 51 -20.70 -9.83 8.50
N ALA A 52 -19.52 -10.10 7.97
CA ALA A 52 -18.25 -9.61 8.48
C ALA A 52 -18.25 -8.07 8.50
N ALA A 53 -17.91 -7.50 9.64
CA ALA A 53 -17.71 -6.06 9.80
C ALA A 53 -16.56 -5.61 8.88
N GLU A 54 -16.93 -4.98 7.76
CA GLU A 54 -16.03 -4.11 7.00
C GLU A 54 -15.94 -2.79 7.77
N GLU A 55 -14.78 -2.52 8.39
CA GLU A 55 -14.41 -1.17 8.82
C GLU A 55 -14.21 -0.32 7.57
N SER A 56 -15.29 0.28 7.07
CA SER A 56 -15.22 1.45 6.21
C SER A 56 -15.13 2.68 7.11
N ASP A 57 -13.94 3.28 7.20
CA ASP A 57 -13.75 4.60 7.79
C ASP A 57 -14.62 5.62 7.02
N GLU A 58 -15.80 5.92 7.56
CA GLU A 58 -16.68 6.98 7.07
C GLU A 58 -16.07 8.35 7.43
N GLU A 59 -15.52 9.03 6.43
CA GLU A 59 -14.87 10.34 6.57
C GLU A 59 -15.88 11.51 6.56
N SER A 60 -15.83 12.32 7.61
CA SER A 60 -16.59 13.57 7.76
C SER A 60 -16.13 14.67 6.78
N THR A 61 -17.05 15.59 6.53
CA THR A 61 -17.01 16.75 5.61
C THR A 61 -15.93 17.79 5.98
N ASP A 62 -15.03 18.11 5.05
CA ASP A 62 -14.23 19.35 5.05
C ASP A 62 -14.59 20.14 3.77
N ASP A 63 -14.98 21.41 3.94
CA ASP A 63 -15.48 22.31 2.89
C ASP A 63 -14.33 22.95 2.08
N GLU A 64 -14.42 22.87 0.74
CA GLU A 64 -13.27 23.05 -0.18
C GLU A 64 -12.66 24.47 -0.27
N ASP A 65 -13.31 25.52 0.25
CA ASP A 65 -12.86 26.93 0.10
C ASP A 65 -12.26 27.56 1.38
N SER A 66 -12.52 27.02 2.58
CA SER A 66 -11.91 27.54 3.83
C SER A 66 -10.43 27.17 3.98
N ASP A 67 -10.02 26.10 3.31
CA ASP A 67 -8.73 25.45 3.58
C ASP A 67 -7.55 26.11 2.87
N ASP A 68 -7.76 26.81 1.75
CA ASP A 68 -6.66 27.36 0.94
C ASP A 68 -5.95 28.53 1.63
N GLU A 69 -6.69 29.42 2.32
CA GLU A 69 -6.08 30.52 3.12
C GLU A 69 -5.38 29.99 4.38
N GLU A 70 -5.95 29.01 5.06
CA GLU A 70 -5.30 28.37 6.21
C GLU A 70 -4.05 27.60 5.79
N MET A 71 -4.09 26.94 4.63
CA MET A 71 -2.95 26.26 4.05
C MET A 71 -1.85 27.26 3.67
N GLU A 72 -2.19 28.40 3.06
CA GLU A 72 -1.22 29.46 2.76
C GLU A 72 -0.58 30.03 4.03
N LYS A 73 -1.37 30.33 5.07
CA LYS A 73 -0.85 30.79 6.38
C LYS A 73 0.07 29.75 7.03
N TRP A 74 -0.30 28.48 6.97
CA TRP A 74 0.54 27.40 7.49
C TRP A 74 1.84 27.24 6.70
N GLU A 75 1.77 27.36 5.38
CA GLU A 75 2.92 27.35 4.49
C GLU A 75 3.91 28.50 4.79
N GLU A 76 3.40 29.69 5.10
CA GLU A 76 4.21 30.83 5.55
C GLU A 76 4.86 30.53 6.91
N LYS A 77 4.11 29.97 7.86
CA LYS A 77 4.68 29.54 9.14
C LYS A 77 5.78 28.48 8.96
N LEU A 78 5.64 27.59 7.97
CA LEU A 78 6.70 26.63 7.65
C LEU A 78 7.98 27.29 7.14
N LEU A 79 7.88 28.41 6.40
CA LEU A 79 9.03 29.19 5.95
C LEU A 79 9.77 29.85 7.12
N GLU A 80 9.02 30.37 8.10
CA GLU A 80 9.61 31.00 9.30
C GLU A 80 10.36 30.01 10.19
N MET A 81 10.02 28.71 10.11
CA MET A 81 10.56 27.66 10.98
C MET A 81 11.73 26.86 10.37
N GLU A 82 12.35 27.36 9.28
CA GLU A 82 13.36 26.61 8.52
C GLU A 82 14.70 26.38 9.25
N GLU A 83 15.04 27.17 10.27
CA GLU A 83 16.43 27.22 10.79
C GLU A 83 16.72 26.46 12.09
N VAL A 84 15.69 26.01 12.84
CA VAL A 84 15.91 25.38 14.15
C VAL A 84 15.35 23.96 14.19
N LEU A 85 16.24 22.98 14.40
CA LEU A 85 15.83 21.60 14.65
C LEU A 85 14.94 21.54 15.91
N PRO A 86 13.73 20.94 15.83
CA PRO A 86 12.86 20.84 16.99
C PRO A 86 13.50 19.99 18.10
N ARG A 87 13.46 20.47 19.34
CA ARG A 87 13.91 19.68 20.51
C ARG A 87 13.01 18.45 20.73
N ASP A 88 11.71 18.61 20.46
CA ASP A 88 10.68 17.60 20.74
C ASP A 88 10.31 16.73 19.53
N MET A 89 11.30 16.18 18.82
CA MET A 89 11.01 15.24 17.72
C MET A 89 10.61 13.86 18.22
N HIS A 90 9.65 13.23 17.55
CA HIS A 90 9.30 11.83 17.79
C HIS A 90 10.54 10.95 17.58
N PRO A 91 10.80 9.93 18.42
CA PRO A 91 12.02 9.12 18.34
C PRO A 91 12.28 8.55 16.95
N ARG A 92 11.23 8.07 16.27
CA ARG A 92 11.35 7.55 14.90
C ARG A 92 11.68 8.63 13.87
N ALA A 93 11.24 9.87 14.06
CA ALA A 93 11.60 10.95 13.15
C ALA A 93 13.11 11.23 13.19
N ARG A 94 13.77 10.99 14.33
CA ARG A 94 15.24 11.09 14.43
C ARG A 94 15.97 10.06 13.55
N GLU A 95 15.28 9.01 13.07
CA GLU A 95 15.82 8.04 12.11
C GLU A 95 15.69 8.52 10.65
N ALA A 96 15.17 9.73 10.41
CA ALA A 96 15.00 10.25 9.06
C ALA A 96 16.35 10.30 8.31
N PRO A 97 16.40 9.87 7.03
CA PRO A 97 17.65 9.76 6.27
C PRO A 97 18.54 11.00 6.27
N HIS A 98 17.96 12.20 6.21
CA HIS A 98 18.74 13.43 6.19
C HIS A 98 19.47 13.73 7.51
N LEU A 99 19.11 13.06 8.60
CA LEU A 99 19.75 13.19 9.92
C LEU A 99 20.80 12.12 10.17
N VAL A 100 20.54 10.88 9.75
CA VAL A 100 21.32 9.71 10.20
C VAL A 100 21.99 8.94 9.07
N SER A 101 21.59 9.14 7.82
CA SER A 101 22.14 8.35 6.73
C SER A 101 23.62 8.65 6.54
N LYS A 102 24.41 7.58 6.47
CA LYS A 102 25.84 7.60 6.11
C LYS A 102 26.06 7.15 4.67
N ALA A 103 25.01 7.23 3.83
CA ALA A 103 25.12 6.86 2.43
C ALA A 103 26.23 7.68 1.74
N LYS A 104 27.07 6.99 0.97
CA LYS A 104 28.14 7.65 0.20
C LYS A 104 27.50 8.56 -0.85
N LYS A 105 28.16 9.69 -1.13
CA LYS A 105 27.79 10.54 -2.27
C LYS A 105 27.81 9.71 -3.55
N VAL A 106 26.80 9.89 -4.39
CA VAL A 106 26.70 9.20 -5.68
C VAL A 106 26.41 10.22 -6.78
N PRO A 107 26.91 9.99 -8.01
CA PRO A 107 26.53 10.83 -9.14
C PRO A 107 25.03 10.67 -9.42
N TYR A 108 24.37 11.79 -9.67
CA TYR A 108 22.97 11.84 -10.07
C TYR A 108 22.73 13.01 -11.02
N GLU A 109 21.62 12.96 -11.75
CA GLU A 109 21.15 13.99 -12.66
C GLU A 109 19.74 14.43 -12.24
N LEU A 110 19.48 15.73 -12.17
CA LEU A 110 18.17 16.28 -11.82
C LEU A 110 17.47 16.77 -13.09
N ALA A 111 16.30 16.21 -13.38
CA ALA A 111 15.52 16.49 -14.56
C ALA A 111 14.21 17.20 -14.20
N ILE A 112 13.99 18.39 -14.78
CA ILE A 112 12.78 19.19 -14.59
C ILE A 112 12.08 19.38 -15.94
N PRO A 113 11.07 18.55 -16.28
CA PRO A 113 10.20 18.85 -17.41
C PRO A 113 9.42 20.14 -17.11
N THR A 114 9.41 21.08 -18.06
CA THR A 114 8.75 22.37 -17.82
C THR A 114 8.11 22.97 -19.06
N TYR A 115 6.98 23.66 -18.87
CA TYR A 115 6.24 24.34 -19.93
C TYR A 115 5.48 25.55 -19.40
N GLN A 116 5.81 26.71 -19.94
CA GLN A 116 5.22 28.02 -19.63
C GLN A 116 5.37 28.48 -18.17
N ARG A 117 6.34 27.95 -17.40
CA ARG A 117 6.67 28.41 -16.03
C ARG A 117 7.75 29.49 -15.95
N TRP A 118 8.18 30.00 -17.10
CA TRP A 118 9.04 31.18 -17.20
C TRP A 118 8.28 32.49 -16.91
N MET A 119 6.95 32.46 -16.95
CA MET A 119 6.10 33.64 -16.72
C MET A 119 6.15 34.11 -15.25
N PRO A 120 5.83 35.39 -14.97
CA PRO A 120 5.78 35.92 -13.61
C PRO A 120 4.83 35.15 -12.68
N VAL A 121 5.26 34.87 -11.45
CA VAL A 121 4.50 34.09 -10.46
C VAL A 121 3.13 34.72 -10.15
N CYS A 122 3.02 36.06 -10.14
CA CYS A 122 1.76 36.78 -9.96
C CYS A 122 0.71 36.50 -11.04
N GLN A 123 1.12 36.04 -12.22
CA GLN A 123 0.21 35.69 -13.33
C GLN A 123 -0.21 34.21 -13.28
N MET A 124 0.48 33.41 -12.47
CA MET A 124 0.36 31.95 -12.48
C MET A 124 -0.23 31.39 -11.18
N SER A 125 0.03 32.04 -10.04
CA SER A 125 -0.45 31.64 -8.73
C SER A 125 -1.49 32.62 -8.19
N LYS A 126 -2.48 32.12 -7.45
CA LYS A 126 -3.48 32.92 -6.74
C LYS A 126 -3.10 33.27 -5.30
N LYS A 127 -2.01 32.69 -4.79
CA LYS A 127 -1.53 32.88 -3.42
C LYS A 127 -1.31 34.37 -3.14
N HIS A 128 -1.80 34.85 -2.00
CA HIS A 128 -1.72 36.25 -1.59
C HIS A 128 -0.28 36.78 -1.64
N ARG A 129 0.69 36.00 -1.13
CA ARG A 129 2.11 36.41 -1.10
C ARG A 129 2.72 36.66 -2.48
N PHE A 130 2.15 36.10 -3.55
CA PHE A 130 2.67 36.24 -4.91
C PHE A 130 1.98 37.31 -5.74
N ARG A 131 0.90 37.94 -5.28
CA ARG A 131 0.08 38.89 -6.07
C ARG A 131 0.87 40.03 -6.72
N LYS A 132 1.95 40.49 -6.07
CA LYS A 132 2.81 41.59 -6.55
C LYS A 132 4.20 41.12 -7.00
N CYS A 133 4.49 39.82 -6.90
CA CYS A 133 5.79 39.27 -7.23
C CYS A 133 5.92 39.01 -8.73
N LYS A 134 6.80 39.76 -9.40
CA LYS A 134 7.06 39.61 -10.84
C LYS A 134 8.13 38.57 -11.18
N MET A 135 8.71 37.93 -10.17
CA MET A 135 9.72 36.88 -10.35
C MET A 135 9.14 35.73 -11.20
N PRO A 136 9.92 35.13 -12.11
CA PRO A 136 9.51 33.93 -12.83
C PRO A 136 9.01 32.83 -11.88
N PHE A 137 7.91 32.18 -12.25
CA PHE A 137 7.26 31.18 -11.40
C PHE A 137 8.21 30.06 -10.97
N ILE A 138 9.02 29.55 -11.90
CA ILE A 138 9.97 28.47 -11.62
C ILE A 138 11.07 28.87 -10.62
N LEU A 139 11.47 30.15 -10.58
CA LEU A 139 12.42 30.70 -9.60
C LEU A 139 11.79 30.84 -8.22
N ALA A 140 10.51 31.22 -8.15
CA ALA A 140 9.76 31.28 -6.89
C ALA A 140 9.44 29.89 -6.30
N HIS A 141 9.45 28.83 -7.13
CA HIS A 141 9.10 27.46 -6.75
C HIS A 141 10.33 26.53 -6.83
N THR A 142 10.39 25.65 -7.83
CA THR A 142 11.36 24.54 -7.87
C THR A 142 12.80 25.01 -7.85
N LEU A 143 13.19 26.00 -8.64
CA LEU A 143 14.59 26.46 -8.65
C LEU A 143 14.95 27.18 -7.34
N GLY A 144 14.01 27.94 -6.75
CA GLY A 144 14.21 28.53 -5.42
C GLY A 144 14.35 27.48 -4.32
N MET A 145 13.55 26.41 -4.38
CA MET A 145 13.65 25.25 -3.49
C MET A 145 15.01 24.57 -3.63
N LEU A 146 15.49 24.35 -4.85
CA LEU A 146 16.80 23.76 -5.12
C LEU A 146 17.95 24.65 -4.65
N SER A 147 17.84 25.97 -4.77
CA SER A 147 18.81 26.93 -4.20
C SER A 147 18.87 26.81 -2.68
N ARG A 148 17.72 26.77 -1.98
CA ARG A 148 17.69 26.52 -0.51
C ARG A 148 18.29 25.17 -0.14
N GLN A 149 18.05 24.15 -0.97
CA GLN A 149 18.64 22.82 -0.80
C GLN A 149 20.09 22.72 -1.29
N ARG A 150 20.71 23.84 -1.70
CA ARG A 150 22.12 23.95 -2.13
C ARG A 150 22.48 22.96 -3.24
N ILE A 151 21.52 22.65 -4.12
CA ILE A 151 21.74 21.76 -5.25
C ILE A 151 22.61 22.46 -6.30
N PRO A 152 23.72 21.85 -6.76
CA PRO A 152 24.56 22.47 -7.78
C PRO A 152 23.81 22.67 -9.10
N VAL A 153 23.95 23.85 -9.71
CA VAL A 153 23.33 24.18 -11.01
C VAL A 153 23.75 23.18 -12.10
N SER A 154 24.98 22.68 -12.04
CA SER A 154 25.52 21.70 -12.99
C SER A 154 24.83 20.33 -12.94
N ARG A 155 24.06 20.03 -11.88
CA ARG A 155 23.28 18.79 -11.74
C ARG A 155 21.88 18.91 -12.34
N VAL A 156 21.45 20.11 -12.76
CA VAL A 156 20.07 20.37 -13.14
C VAL A 156 19.94 20.60 -14.63
N THR A 157 18.96 19.92 -15.23
CA THR A 157 18.54 20.12 -16.62
C THR A 157 17.07 20.47 -16.69
N LEU A 158 16.76 21.60 -17.31
CA LEU A 158 15.40 21.96 -17.68
C LEU A 158 15.08 21.36 -19.05
N PHE A 159 13.97 20.63 -19.15
CA PHE A 159 13.50 20.04 -20.40
C PHE A 159 12.29 20.82 -20.90
N VAL A 160 12.49 21.60 -21.97
CA VAL A 160 11.47 22.51 -22.54
C VAL A 160 10.87 21.94 -23.83
N ALA A 161 9.62 22.30 -24.13
CA ALA A 161 8.87 21.66 -25.21
C ALA A 161 9.34 22.03 -26.63
N ASN A 162 10.00 23.18 -26.81
CA ASN A 162 10.45 23.69 -28.11
C ASN A 162 11.45 24.85 -27.94
N GLU A 163 11.97 25.33 -29.07
CA GLU A 163 12.94 26.41 -29.15
C GLU A 163 12.43 27.75 -28.59
N THR A 164 11.16 28.08 -28.85
CA THR A 164 10.53 29.29 -28.32
C THR A 164 10.53 29.28 -26.79
N GLU A 165 10.14 28.17 -26.18
CA GLU A 165 10.20 27.99 -24.73
C GLU A 165 11.64 28.14 -24.22
N ARG A 166 12.63 27.55 -24.90
CA ARG A 166 14.05 27.70 -24.54
C ARG A 166 14.46 29.18 -24.46
N GLY A 167 14.09 29.98 -25.48
CA GLY A 167 14.34 31.42 -25.50
C GLY A 167 13.68 32.15 -24.34
N HIS A 168 12.41 31.82 -24.03
CA HIS A 168 11.70 32.41 -22.90
C HIS A 168 12.35 32.09 -21.55
N TYR A 169 12.76 30.83 -21.31
CA TYR A 169 13.46 30.47 -20.06
C TYR A 169 14.82 31.14 -19.96
N ARG A 170 15.60 31.24 -21.05
CA ARG A 170 16.89 31.95 -21.04
C ARG A 170 16.72 33.40 -20.61
N LYS A 171 15.72 34.09 -21.16
CA LYS A 171 15.38 35.46 -20.77
C LYS A 171 14.88 35.56 -19.33
N ALA A 172 14.02 34.64 -18.91
CA ALA A 172 13.45 34.67 -17.56
C ALA A 172 14.50 34.38 -16.47
N LEU A 173 15.50 33.55 -16.76
CA LEU A 173 16.55 33.17 -15.81
C LEU A 173 17.76 34.13 -15.83
N GLN A 174 17.74 35.15 -16.67
CA GLN A 174 18.78 36.17 -16.73
C GLN A 174 18.98 36.83 -15.34
N ASP A 175 20.23 37.12 -14.98
CA ASP A 175 20.63 37.74 -13.71
C ASP A 175 20.25 36.93 -12.46
N SER A 176 19.89 35.64 -12.62
CA SER A 176 19.62 34.73 -11.52
C SER A 176 20.78 33.73 -11.33
N ALA A 177 20.85 33.10 -10.15
CA ALA A 177 21.80 32.01 -9.89
C ALA A 177 21.64 30.81 -10.87
N TRP A 178 20.53 30.76 -11.62
CA TRP A 178 20.19 29.70 -12.55
C TRP A 178 20.37 30.09 -14.02
N GLU A 179 20.94 31.26 -14.33
CA GLU A 179 21.14 31.74 -15.72
C GLU A 179 21.86 30.70 -16.60
N LYS A 180 22.87 30.03 -16.03
CA LYS A 180 23.72 29.04 -16.72
C LYS A 180 23.20 27.60 -16.60
N VAL A 181 21.98 27.37 -16.13
CA VAL A 181 21.40 26.02 -16.06
C VAL A 181 21.34 25.38 -17.45
N ARG A 182 21.51 24.05 -17.52
CA ARG A 182 21.34 23.32 -18.78
C ARG A 182 19.88 23.33 -19.19
N ILE A 183 19.60 23.66 -20.45
CA ILE A 183 18.25 23.64 -21.01
C ILE A 183 18.28 22.80 -22.29
N GLU A 184 17.53 21.71 -22.28
CA GLU A 184 17.43 20.75 -23.38
C GLU A 184 16.04 20.76 -23.99
N LEU A 185 15.98 20.51 -25.30
CA LEU A 185 14.71 20.34 -26.00
C LEU A 185 14.15 18.94 -25.72
N SER A 186 12.89 18.89 -25.34
CA SER A 186 12.09 17.68 -25.15
C SER A 186 10.88 17.75 -26.10
N VAL A 187 9.77 17.13 -25.71
CA VAL A 187 8.53 17.07 -26.46
C VAL A 187 7.37 17.56 -25.62
N LEU A 188 6.35 18.11 -26.27
CA LEU A 188 5.15 18.59 -25.59
C LEU A 188 4.35 17.44 -24.96
N GLY A 189 3.82 17.69 -23.75
CA GLY A 189 3.06 16.73 -22.95
C GLY A 189 3.91 16.06 -21.87
N ASN A 190 3.36 15.93 -20.66
CA ASN A 190 4.11 15.44 -19.50
C ASN A 190 4.57 13.98 -19.70
N LYS A 191 3.67 13.10 -20.16
CA LYS A 191 3.95 11.70 -20.50
C LYS A 191 5.08 11.60 -21.53
N ASN A 192 4.97 12.37 -22.61
CA ASN A 192 5.92 12.32 -23.72
C ASN A 192 7.28 12.87 -23.30
N SER A 193 7.30 13.98 -22.55
CA SER A 193 8.53 14.58 -22.05
C SER A 193 9.26 13.63 -21.09
N ARG A 194 8.56 13.00 -20.15
CA ARG A 194 9.17 12.02 -19.23
C ARG A 194 9.69 10.78 -19.95
N ASN A 195 8.98 10.30 -20.97
CA ASN A 195 9.49 9.22 -21.83
C ASN A 195 10.73 9.65 -22.63
N PHE A 196 10.78 10.91 -23.10
CA PHE A 196 11.97 11.46 -23.75
C PHE A 196 13.15 11.51 -22.79
N ILE A 197 12.95 12.03 -21.57
CA ILE A 197 13.98 12.13 -20.53
C ILE A 197 14.55 10.73 -20.19
N MET A 198 13.70 9.70 -20.12
CA MET A 198 14.14 8.32 -19.90
C MET A 198 15.03 7.78 -21.03
N LYS A 199 14.89 8.29 -22.26
CA LYS A 199 15.76 7.96 -23.40
C LYS A 199 17.01 8.83 -23.47
N PHE A 200 16.89 10.08 -23.03
CA PHE A 200 17.94 11.08 -23.08
C PHE A 200 19.14 10.67 -22.23
N PHE A 201 18.90 10.22 -20.99
CA PHE A 201 19.98 9.80 -20.11
C PHE A 201 20.46 8.37 -20.43
N PRO A 202 21.78 8.12 -20.50
CA PRO A 202 22.33 6.79 -20.71
C PRO A 202 21.78 5.75 -19.72
N ALA A 203 21.72 4.50 -20.15
CA ALA A 203 21.30 3.41 -19.29
C ALA A 203 22.16 3.33 -18.02
N GLY A 204 21.52 3.14 -16.86
CA GLY A 204 22.19 3.10 -15.56
C GLY A 204 22.33 4.47 -14.87
N THR A 205 22.07 5.58 -15.56
CA THR A 205 22.11 6.91 -14.94
C THR A 205 21.08 7.02 -13.81
N TYR A 206 21.49 7.53 -12.65
CA TYR A 206 20.56 7.83 -11.57
C TYR A 206 19.94 9.21 -11.77
N VAL A 207 18.64 9.23 -12.08
CA VAL A 207 17.89 10.44 -12.40
C VAL A 207 16.95 10.77 -11.25
N VAL A 208 16.94 12.01 -10.80
CA VAL A 208 15.95 12.59 -9.87
C VAL A 208 15.04 13.49 -10.69
N SER A 209 13.76 13.12 -10.80
CA SER A 209 12.76 13.89 -11.52
C SER A 209 11.95 14.74 -10.55
N ILE A 210 11.85 16.04 -10.84
CA ILE A 210 11.09 17.00 -10.04
C ILE A 210 10.17 17.81 -10.95
N ASP A 211 8.93 18.05 -10.53
CA ASP A 211 8.04 18.97 -11.25
C ASP A 211 8.50 20.43 -11.09
N ASP A 212 8.01 21.29 -11.98
CA ASP A 212 8.39 22.70 -12.06
C ASP A 212 7.64 23.64 -11.09
N ASP A 213 6.82 23.08 -10.20
CA ASP A 213 6.00 23.79 -9.21
C ASP A 213 6.16 23.31 -7.76
N VAL A 214 7.26 22.61 -7.44
CA VAL A 214 7.56 22.16 -6.08
C VAL A 214 8.17 23.31 -5.27
N GLU A 215 7.47 23.78 -4.25
CA GLU A 215 7.90 24.91 -3.43
C GLU A 215 8.85 24.52 -2.31
N ARG A 216 8.61 23.37 -1.67
CA ARG A 216 9.42 22.82 -0.58
C ARG A 216 9.15 21.33 -0.40
N ILE A 217 9.91 20.71 0.49
CA ILE A 217 9.67 19.33 0.93
C ILE A 217 9.29 19.41 2.40
N SER A 218 8.10 18.93 2.76
CA SER A 218 7.71 18.78 4.16
C SER A 218 8.20 17.45 4.72
N TRP A 219 8.43 17.42 6.02
CA TRP A 219 8.87 16.28 6.80
C TRP A 219 8.02 16.15 8.06
N LYS A 220 7.50 14.95 8.32
CA LYS A 220 6.72 14.65 9.53
C LYS A 220 7.62 14.36 10.73
N ILE A 221 7.68 15.31 11.66
CA ILE A 221 8.56 15.28 12.83
C ILE A 221 7.89 14.66 14.08
N GLN A 222 6.55 14.65 14.13
CA GLN A 222 5.76 14.15 15.26
C GLN A 222 4.58 13.31 14.78
N GLU A 223 4.02 12.47 15.66
CA GLU A 223 2.74 11.81 15.40
C GLU A 223 1.59 12.81 15.54
N GLY A 224 0.50 12.56 14.82
CA GLY A 224 -0.66 13.46 14.75
C GLY A 224 -1.19 13.60 13.33
N MET A 225 -2.31 14.30 13.20
CA MET A 225 -3.09 14.40 11.95
C MET A 225 -3.07 15.81 11.34
N THR A 226 -2.66 16.80 12.11
CA THR A 226 -2.69 18.24 11.80
C THR A 226 -1.31 18.73 11.34
N HIS A 227 -1.26 19.82 10.59
CA HIS A 227 -0.01 20.26 9.97
C HIS A 227 1.08 20.80 10.93
N HIS A 228 0.76 21.04 12.22
CA HIS A 228 1.77 21.46 13.20
C HIS A 228 2.85 20.39 13.47
N VAL A 229 2.57 19.13 13.13
CA VAL A 229 3.51 17.99 13.25
C VAL A 229 4.48 17.89 12.08
N LEU A 230 4.42 18.83 11.14
CA LEU A 230 5.27 18.91 9.96
C LEU A 230 6.28 20.06 10.09
N ARG A 231 7.42 19.89 9.44
CA ARG A 231 8.45 20.92 9.22
C ARG A 231 8.89 20.92 7.78
N THR A 232 9.53 22.01 7.36
CA THR A 232 10.27 22.03 6.09
C THR A 232 11.53 21.20 6.24
N LEU A 233 11.91 20.49 5.18
CA LEU A 233 13.18 19.79 5.09
C LEU A 233 14.32 20.81 5.24
N PRO A 234 15.28 20.61 6.17
CA PRO A 234 16.34 21.59 6.40
C PRO A 234 17.16 21.88 5.13
N PRO A 235 17.73 23.09 4.99
CA PRO A 235 18.62 23.43 3.87
C PRO A 235 19.75 22.41 3.68
N GLY A 236 20.08 22.08 2.43
CA GLY A 236 21.13 21.11 2.07
C GLY A 236 20.80 19.63 2.31
N SER A 237 19.62 19.30 2.85
CA SER A 237 19.29 17.92 3.25
C SER A 237 18.81 17.02 2.11
N LEU A 238 18.39 17.60 0.98
CA LEU A 238 17.86 16.85 -0.15
C LEU A 238 18.90 15.88 -0.76
N GLU A 239 20.16 16.27 -0.90
CA GLU A 239 21.22 15.39 -1.40
C GLU A 239 21.38 14.14 -0.53
N THR A 240 21.32 14.29 0.81
CA THR A 240 21.41 13.15 1.74
C THR A 240 20.28 12.15 1.49
N ILE A 241 19.05 12.62 1.20
CA ILE A 241 17.93 11.76 0.84
C ILE A 241 18.17 11.08 -0.51
N ILE A 242 18.69 11.80 -1.49
CA ILE A 242 19.00 11.27 -2.83
C ILE A 242 20.04 10.13 -2.73
N PHE A 243 21.08 10.31 -1.91
CA PHE A 243 22.12 9.30 -1.70
C PHE A 243 21.58 8.09 -0.92
N ASP A 244 20.78 8.31 0.12
CA ASP A 244 20.12 7.22 0.85
C ASP A 244 19.21 6.42 -0.08
N ALA A 245 18.40 7.09 -0.91
CA ALA A 245 17.52 6.42 -1.86
C ALA A 245 18.28 5.57 -2.88
N TYR A 246 19.43 6.02 -3.37
CA TYR A 246 20.26 5.19 -4.25
C TYR A 246 20.77 3.93 -3.54
N LYS A 247 21.26 4.07 -2.30
CA LYS A 247 21.68 2.94 -1.47
C LYS A 247 20.51 1.96 -1.25
N GLN A 248 19.35 2.45 -0.85
CA GLN A 248 18.17 1.61 -0.60
C GLN A 248 17.67 0.91 -1.87
N MET A 249 17.72 1.59 -3.02
CA MET A 249 17.41 0.99 -4.31
C MET A 249 18.32 -0.20 -4.59
N ARG A 250 19.64 -0.04 -4.38
CA ARG A 250 20.61 -1.12 -4.52
C ARG A 250 20.37 -2.28 -3.55
N ASP A 251 20.18 -1.98 -2.28
CA ASP A 251 20.00 -2.98 -1.22
C ASP A 251 18.73 -3.81 -1.44
N HIS A 252 17.73 -3.27 -2.12
CA HIS A 252 16.44 -3.92 -2.32
C HIS A 252 16.17 -4.31 -3.77
N LYS A 253 17.15 -4.13 -4.66
CA LYS A 253 17.00 -4.34 -6.11
C LYS A 253 15.81 -3.57 -6.71
N ALA A 254 15.55 -2.38 -6.16
CA ALA A 254 14.55 -1.46 -6.69
C ALA A 254 15.21 -0.48 -7.68
N PHE A 255 14.42 0.04 -8.61
CA PHE A 255 14.88 0.98 -9.63
C PHE A 255 14.06 2.27 -9.68
N LEU A 256 13.14 2.43 -8.72
CA LEU A 256 12.26 3.59 -8.58
C LEU A 256 12.01 3.87 -7.10
N TRP A 257 12.12 5.14 -6.72
CA TRP A 257 11.70 5.65 -5.43
C TRP A 257 10.93 6.97 -5.55
N GLY A 258 10.15 7.30 -4.53
CA GLY A 258 9.62 8.66 -4.36
C GLY A 258 9.20 8.94 -2.93
N VAL A 259 8.54 10.07 -2.75
CA VAL A 259 8.06 10.55 -1.44
C VAL A 259 6.55 10.29 -1.27
N SER A 260 5.97 10.67 -0.13
CA SER A 260 4.55 10.48 0.18
C SER A 260 3.67 11.19 -0.84
N THR A 261 2.67 10.51 -1.39
CA THR A 261 1.77 11.10 -2.39
C THR A 261 0.83 12.17 -1.82
N SER A 262 0.73 12.26 -0.50
CA SER A 262 -0.12 13.21 0.22
C SER A 262 0.71 14.13 1.11
N GLN A 263 0.36 15.42 1.05
CA GLN A 263 0.87 16.47 1.93
C GLN A 263 0.15 16.48 3.28
N ASN A 264 -1.00 15.79 3.40
CA ASN A 264 -1.77 15.74 4.63
C ASN A 264 -1.03 14.91 5.68
N ALA A 265 -0.76 15.53 6.82
CA ALA A 265 -0.03 14.93 7.93
C ALA A 265 -0.66 13.61 8.40
N ARG A 266 -1.98 13.45 8.33
CA ARG A 266 -2.70 12.20 8.66
C ARG A 266 -2.17 10.98 7.88
N HIS A 267 -1.80 11.16 6.62
CA HIS A 267 -1.36 10.06 5.74
C HIS A 267 0.16 9.84 5.75
N MET A 268 0.93 10.84 6.18
CA MET A 268 2.38 10.75 6.37
C MET A 268 2.73 9.94 7.63
N LYS A 269 3.94 9.40 7.68
CA LYS A 269 4.50 8.69 8.85
C LYS A 269 5.73 9.42 9.38
N THR A 270 5.97 9.37 10.69
CA THR A 270 7.20 9.93 11.28
C THR A 270 8.47 9.29 10.72
N TYR A 271 8.39 8.03 10.31
CA TYR A 271 9.45 7.32 9.58
C TYR A 271 8.91 6.09 8.83
N GLY A 272 9.68 5.63 7.84
CA GLY A 272 9.48 4.35 7.16
C GLY A 272 9.52 4.44 5.63
N ILE A 273 10.14 3.42 5.02
CA ILE A 273 10.19 3.25 3.57
C ILE A 273 9.29 2.07 3.19
N SER A 274 8.26 2.33 2.40
CA SER A 274 7.42 1.26 1.85
C SER A 274 8.14 0.59 0.67
N LYS A 275 8.05 -0.74 0.58
CA LYS A 275 8.55 -1.55 -0.56
C LYS A 275 7.41 -2.13 -1.41
N ARG A 276 6.18 -1.70 -1.11
CA ARG A 276 4.94 -2.29 -1.61
C ARG A 276 4.53 -1.66 -2.94
N ASN A 277 3.63 -2.31 -3.65
CA ASN A 277 2.98 -1.69 -4.80
C ASN A 277 2.24 -0.42 -4.36
N GLY A 278 2.18 0.58 -5.24
CA GLY A 278 1.57 1.87 -4.93
C GLY A 278 2.18 3.02 -5.73
N LEU A 279 1.43 4.11 -5.81
CA LEU A 279 1.79 5.32 -6.54
C LEU A 279 3.12 5.92 -6.07
N VAL A 280 4.02 6.16 -7.01
CA VAL A 280 5.22 7.00 -6.87
C VAL A 280 4.93 8.28 -7.63
N ASN A 281 4.70 9.39 -6.92
CA ASN A 281 4.21 10.62 -7.53
C ASN A 281 5.24 11.26 -8.47
N GLY A 282 4.77 11.87 -9.56
CA GLY A 282 5.57 12.62 -10.53
C GLY A 282 6.35 13.80 -9.95
N TYR A 283 5.79 14.48 -8.93
CA TYR A 283 6.36 15.76 -8.48
C TYR A 283 7.76 15.66 -7.87
N LEU A 284 8.12 14.51 -7.27
CA LEU A 284 9.45 14.23 -6.74
C LEU A 284 9.66 12.71 -6.65
N ASN A 285 10.46 12.18 -7.57
CA ASN A 285 10.89 10.80 -7.58
C ASN A 285 12.32 10.67 -8.08
N GLY A 286 12.92 9.50 -7.89
CA GLY A 286 14.16 9.16 -8.56
C GLY A 286 14.17 7.73 -9.05
N TYR A 287 14.89 7.48 -10.13
CA TYR A 287 14.91 6.21 -10.83
C TYR A 287 16.25 5.98 -11.51
N ILE A 288 16.53 4.71 -11.82
CA ILE A 288 17.66 4.36 -12.68
C ILE A 288 17.16 4.33 -14.12
N SER A 289 17.78 5.12 -15.00
CA SER A 289 17.43 5.19 -16.42
C SER A 289 17.63 3.81 -17.07
N ARG A 290 16.58 3.31 -17.73
CA ARG A 290 16.56 2.00 -18.41
C ARG A 290 15.91 2.13 -19.79
N PRO A 291 16.48 2.93 -20.72
CA PRO A 291 15.89 3.20 -22.04
C PRO A 291 15.65 1.93 -22.88
N GLN A 292 16.41 0.88 -22.62
CA GLN A 292 16.25 -0.43 -23.25
C GLN A 292 14.99 -1.20 -22.82
N CYS A 293 14.40 -0.87 -21.66
CA CYS A 293 13.20 -1.52 -21.13
C CYS A 293 11.93 -0.82 -21.65
N LYS A 294 11.53 -1.13 -22.89
CA LYS A 294 10.36 -0.53 -23.56
C LYS A 294 9.06 -0.67 -22.76
N GLU A 295 8.94 -1.71 -21.94
CA GLU A 295 7.81 -1.97 -21.05
C GLU A 295 7.68 -1.00 -19.87
N LEU A 296 8.71 -0.19 -19.58
CA LEU A 296 8.65 0.84 -18.53
C LEU A 296 8.11 2.19 -19.04
N PHE A 297 8.02 2.35 -20.36
CA PHE A 297 7.53 3.58 -20.96
C PHE A 297 6.03 3.75 -20.74
N ARG A 298 5.62 4.99 -20.49
CA ARG A 298 4.22 5.34 -20.33
C ARG A 298 3.53 5.37 -21.68
N THR A 299 2.39 4.70 -21.81
CA THR A 299 1.64 4.59 -23.07
C THR A 299 0.24 5.16 -22.96
N LEU A 300 -0.28 5.36 -21.75
CA LEU A 300 -1.68 5.73 -21.53
C LEU A 300 -1.89 7.25 -21.60
N SER A 301 -2.28 7.88 -20.49
CA SER A 301 -2.71 9.27 -20.42
C SER A 301 -1.73 10.14 -19.61
N ASP A 302 -1.79 11.46 -19.78
CA ASP A 302 -0.96 12.36 -18.96
C ASP A 302 -1.45 12.42 -17.51
N ALA A 303 -2.76 12.23 -17.30
CA ALA A 303 -3.39 12.28 -15.98
C ALA A 303 -3.05 11.08 -15.09
N THR A 304 -2.55 9.98 -15.64
CA THR A 304 -2.18 8.77 -14.89
C THR A 304 -0.75 8.31 -15.14
N GLU A 305 0.10 9.14 -15.74
CA GLU A 305 1.44 8.73 -16.18
C GLU A 305 2.34 8.26 -15.02
N ASP A 306 2.20 8.88 -13.85
CA ASP A 306 2.97 8.56 -12.65
C ASP A 306 2.52 7.22 -12.03
N SER A 307 1.21 6.97 -12.03
CA SER A 307 0.61 5.70 -11.65
C SER A 307 1.04 4.58 -12.58
N GLU A 308 1.03 4.85 -13.89
CA GLU A 308 1.51 3.92 -14.91
C GLU A 308 2.98 3.58 -14.71
N PHE A 309 3.82 4.59 -14.49
CA PHE A 309 5.25 4.40 -14.27
C PHE A 309 5.53 3.56 -13.02
N ALA A 310 4.82 3.87 -11.92
CA ALA A 310 4.95 3.15 -10.66
C ALA A 310 4.55 1.67 -10.79
N VAL A 311 3.42 1.36 -11.42
CA VAL A 311 2.97 -0.03 -11.57
C VAL A 311 3.84 -0.81 -12.55
N ARG A 312 4.35 -0.20 -13.63
CA ARG A 312 5.27 -0.86 -14.57
C ARG A 312 6.58 -1.25 -13.88
N HIS A 313 7.14 -0.34 -13.08
CA HIS A 313 8.31 -0.64 -12.27
C HIS A 313 8.02 -1.74 -11.24
N PHE A 314 6.88 -1.68 -10.52
CA PHE A 314 6.54 -2.73 -9.56
C PHE A 314 6.30 -4.08 -10.24
N ALA A 315 5.64 -4.11 -11.40
CA ALA A 315 5.40 -5.33 -12.17
C ALA A 315 6.70 -5.97 -12.66
N LYS A 316 7.68 -5.15 -13.08
CA LYS A 316 8.98 -5.63 -13.56
C LYS A 316 9.92 -6.03 -12.42
N ASP A 317 9.99 -5.22 -11.38
CA ASP A 317 11.04 -5.31 -10.35
C ASP A 317 10.54 -5.95 -9.04
N GLY A 318 9.22 -6.09 -8.86
CA GLY A 318 8.60 -6.60 -7.64
C GLY A 318 8.66 -5.64 -6.45
N VAL A 319 9.24 -4.46 -6.63
CA VAL A 319 9.46 -3.47 -5.56
C VAL A 319 9.53 -2.05 -6.12
N VAL A 320 8.96 -1.11 -5.39
CA VAL A 320 9.21 0.34 -5.51
C VAL A 320 9.39 0.90 -4.11
N LEU A 321 10.23 1.92 -3.96
CA LEU A 321 10.51 2.53 -2.65
C LEU A 321 9.68 3.80 -2.46
N ARG A 322 9.04 3.95 -1.29
CA ARG A 322 8.31 5.19 -0.95
C ARG A 322 8.67 5.67 0.44
N TYR A 323 9.33 6.82 0.52
CA TYR A 323 9.62 7.52 1.76
C TYR A 323 8.34 8.15 2.29
N ARG A 324 7.82 7.62 3.39
CA ARG A 324 6.49 7.99 3.91
C ARG A 324 6.49 9.23 4.80
N MET A 325 7.67 9.72 5.15
CA MET A 325 7.89 10.86 6.05
C MET A 325 8.10 12.18 5.34
N TYR A 326 8.33 12.16 4.02
CA TYR A 326 8.50 13.36 3.22
C TYR A 326 7.34 13.53 2.25
N ALA A 327 6.97 14.77 1.95
CA ALA A 327 6.04 15.10 0.86
C ALA A 327 6.49 16.40 0.19
N GLY A 328 6.36 16.52 -1.13
CA GLY A 328 6.55 17.79 -1.81
C GLY A 328 5.34 18.69 -1.58
N ILE A 329 5.59 19.94 -1.20
CA ILE A 329 4.58 20.98 -1.15
C ILE A 329 4.47 21.58 -2.54
N THR A 330 3.35 21.29 -3.18
CA THR A 330 2.92 21.79 -4.49
C THR A 330 1.45 22.19 -4.38
N SER A 331 0.99 23.07 -5.26
CA SER A 331 -0.42 23.46 -5.35
C SER A 331 -1.02 22.86 -6.63
N PRO A 332 -1.26 21.53 -6.64
CA PRO A 332 -1.61 20.83 -7.85
C PRO A 332 -2.94 21.38 -8.37
N TYR A 333 -2.99 21.66 -9.67
CA TYR A 333 -4.18 22.12 -10.38
C TYR A 333 -4.64 23.57 -10.08
N LEU A 334 -3.95 24.28 -9.19
CA LEU A 334 -4.24 25.69 -8.90
C LEU A 334 -3.41 26.65 -9.78
N ASN A 335 -2.18 26.26 -10.11
CA ASN A 335 -1.28 27.09 -10.91
C ASN A 335 -1.51 26.89 -12.42
N ARG A 336 -1.47 27.98 -13.21
CA ARG A 336 -1.56 27.95 -14.69
C ARG A 336 -0.33 27.28 -15.33
N GLY A 337 -0.37 26.89 -16.61
CA GLY A 337 0.76 26.23 -17.29
C GLY A 337 0.81 24.71 -17.05
N GLY A 338 1.93 24.06 -17.37
CA GLY A 338 2.14 22.64 -17.10
C GLY A 338 1.04 21.71 -17.64
N LEU A 339 0.70 20.67 -16.87
CA LEU A 339 -0.36 19.70 -17.21
C LEU A 339 -1.75 20.37 -17.31
N GLN A 340 -2.00 21.42 -16.54
CA GLN A 340 -3.28 22.12 -16.51
C GLN A 340 -3.61 22.74 -17.87
N LYS A 341 -2.58 23.15 -18.64
CA LYS A 341 -2.76 23.73 -19.96
C LYS A 341 -3.42 22.78 -20.96
N LYS A 342 -3.21 21.47 -20.82
CA LYS A 342 -3.85 20.45 -21.67
C LYS A 342 -5.37 20.50 -21.59
N PHE A 343 -5.89 20.83 -20.41
CA PHE A 343 -7.33 20.85 -20.15
C PHE A 343 -7.94 22.23 -20.41
N GLU A 344 -7.16 23.22 -20.84
CA GLU A 344 -7.65 24.53 -21.28
C GLU A 344 -8.07 24.47 -22.76
N VAL A 345 -9.37 24.61 -23.03
CA VAL A 345 -9.87 24.77 -24.40
C VAL A 345 -9.29 26.06 -24.99
N LYS A 346 -8.70 25.99 -26.19
CA LYS A 346 -8.12 27.16 -26.85
C LYS A 346 -9.21 28.23 -27.06
N GLY A 347 -9.04 29.40 -26.44
CA GLY A 347 -9.88 30.58 -26.67
C GLY A 347 -11.04 30.78 -25.69
N GLU A 348 -11.38 29.80 -24.85
CA GLU A 348 -12.49 29.91 -23.90
C GLU A 348 -12.02 29.93 -22.44
N ARG A 349 -12.58 30.85 -21.64
CA ARG A 349 -12.42 30.83 -20.18
C ARG A 349 -13.29 29.71 -19.60
N ILE A 350 -12.81 28.48 -19.64
CA ILE A 350 -13.44 27.36 -18.93
C ILE A 350 -13.28 27.52 -17.41
N SER A 351 -14.28 27.05 -16.66
CA SER A 351 -14.24 27.09 -15.20
C SER A 351 -13.21 26.12 -14.62
N ALA A 352 -12.81 26.31 -13.36
CA ALA A 352 -11.94 25.36 -12.66
C ALA A 352 -12.59 23.97 -12.54
N GLU A 353 -13.92 23.92 -12.42
CA GLU A 353 -14.70 22.69 -12.32
C GLU A 353 -14.67 21.90 -13.62
N GLN A 354 -14.91 22.55 -14.77
CA GLN A 354 -14.84 21.90 -16.09
C GLN A 354 -13.47 21.28 -16.35
N ARG A 355 -12.38 21.97 -15.95
CA ARG A 355 -11.01 21.42 -16.03
C ARG A 355 -10.83 20.19 -15.14
N SER A 356 -11.33 20.26 -13.92
CA SER A 356 -11.28 19.15 -12.97
C SER A 356 -12.03 17.92 -13.50
N GLU A 357 -13.21 18.13 -14.09
CA GLU A 357 -14.03 17.08 -14.70
C GLU A 357 -13.36 16.44 -15.91
N ALA A 358 -12.85 17.24 -16.85
CA ALA A 358 -12.14 16.75 -18.03
C ALA A 358 -10.92 15.90 -17.64
N ARG A 359 -10.13 16.38 -16.68
CA ARG A 359 -9.01 15.61 -16.10
C ARG A 359 -9.51 14.33 -15.43
N LYS A 360 -10.57 14.37 -14.62
CA LYS A 360 -11.11 13.16 -13.98
C LYS A 360 -11.62 12.13 -14.97
N LYS A 361 -12.16 12.56 -16.10
CA LYS A 361 -12.54 11.67 -17.20
C LYS A 361 -11.31 10.98 -17.81
N GLU A 362 -10.25 11.73 -18.09
CA GLU A 362 -8.97 11.16 -18.58
C GLU A 362 -8.33 10.22 -17.55
N GLU A 363 -8.37 10.60 -16.27
CA GLU A 363 -7.83 9.82 -15.15
C GLU A 363 -8.57 8.49 -14.99
N ARG A 364 -9.91 8.50 -15.03
CA ARG A 364 -10.73 7.29 -14.95
C ARG A 364 -10.48 6.35 -16.12
N TRP A 365 -10.36 6.90 -17.32
CA TRP A 365 -10.01 6.11 -18.50
C TRP A 365 -8.63 5.48 -18.34
N GLY A 366 -7.61 6.26 -17.94
CA GLY A 366 -6.27 5.75 -17.68
C GLY A 366 -6.24 4.69 -16.58
N ALA A 367 -7.00 4.89 -15.50
CA ALA A 367 -7.13 3.92 -14.41
C ALA A 367 -7.80 2.60 -14.85
N LEU A 368 -8.80 2.67 -15.73
CA LEU A 368 -9.44 1.48 -16.30
C LEU A 368 -8.46 0.70 -17.19
N GLU A 369 -7.70 1.38 -18.05
CA GLU A 369 -6.66 0.74 -18.86
C GLU A 369 -5.54 0.15 -17.99
N LEU A 370 -5.13 0.82 -16.92
CA LEU A 370 -4.17 0.26 -15.96
C LEU A 370 -4.71 -1.01 -15.29
N HIS A 371 -5.98 -1.04 -14.90
CA HIS A 371 -6.61 -2.25 -14.38
C HIS A 371 -6.62 -3.36 -15.43
N ARG A 372 -6.93 -3.05 -16.69
CA ARG A 372 -6.92 -4.03 -17.79
C ARG A 372 -5.53 -4.60 -18.04
N MET A 373 -4.49 -3.76 -17.99
CA MET A 373 -3.10 -4.16 -18.22
C MET A 373 -2.50 -4.91 -17.02
N PHE A 374 -2.85 -4.51 -15.79
CA PHE A 374 -2.29 -5.03 -14.56
C PHE A 374 -3.38 -5.43 -13.55
N PRO A 375 -4.30 -6.36 -13.88
CA PRO A 375 -5.47 -6.65 -13.05
C PRO A 375 -5.12 -7.25 -11.68
N LYS A 376 -3.90 -7.77 -11.51
CA LYS A 376 -3.38 -8.27 -10.23
C LYS A 376 -2.72 -7.19 -9.37
N LEU A 377 -2.40 -6.03 -9.93
CA LEU A 377 -1.69 -4.95 -9.24
C LEU A 377 -2.55 -3.70 -9.08
N ILE A 378 -3.53 -3.51 -9.96
CA ILE A 378 -4.42 -2.37 -10.01
C ILE A 378 -5.85 -2.91 -9.96
N GLY A 379 -6.67 -2.39 -9.06
CA GLY A 379 -8.10 -2.65 -9.01
C GLY A 379 -8.90 -1.71 -9.88
N LEU A 380 -10.19 -2.00 -10.00
CA LEU A 380 -11.13 -1.15 -10.73
C LEU A 380 -11.06 0.30 -10.21
N PRO A 381 -11.22 1.30 -11.10
CA PRO A 381 -11.23 2.69 -10.69
C PRO A 381 -12.35 2.94 -9.69
N LYS A 382 -12.04 3.66 -8.61
CA LYS A 382 -13.01 4.02 -7.58
C LYS A 382 -13.17 5.53 -7.56
N LYS A 383 -14.40 6.01 -7.77
CA LYS A 383 -14.74 7.43 -7.64
C LYS A 383 -14.34 7.90 -6.24
N ARG A 384 -13.57 8.97 -6.19
CA ARG A 384 -13.14 9.61 -4.93
C ARG A 384 -14.05 10.79 -4.63
N ARG A 385 -14.21 11.08 -3.34
CA ARG A 385 -14.95 12.26 -2.87
C ARG A 385 -14.19 13.53 -3.23
N ASP A 386 -12.91 13.56 -2.91
CA ASP A 386 -12.00 14.65 -3.24
C ASP A 386 -11.61 14.62 -4.72
N LYS A 387 -11.72 15.79 -5.37
CA LYS A 387 -11.34 16.02 -6.77
C LYS A 387 -9.82 15.97 -6.96
N LYS A 388 -8.98 16.15 -5.93
CA LYS A 388 -7.51 16.12 -6.02
C LYS A 388 -6.96 14.69 -5.98
N THR A 389 -7.65 13.76 -5.31
CA THR A 389 -7.22 12.36 -5.14
C THR A 389 -7.47 11.50 -6.38
N MET A 390 -6.47 10.73 -6.83
CA MET A 390 -6.60 9.85 -7.99
C MET A 390 -7.57 8.66 -7.79
N GLU A 391 -8.24 8.24 -8.87
CA GLU A 391 -9.16 7.12 -8.94
C GLU A 391 -8.45 5.77 -9.21
N VAL A 392 -7.12 5.78 -9.42
CA VAL A 392 -6.29 4.57 -9.55
C VAL A 392 -6.20 3.84 -8.21
N CYS A 393 -6.58 2.56 -8.19
CA CYS A 393 -6.60 1.75 -6.97
C CYS A 393 -5.47 0.72 -6.98
N PHE A 394 -4.37 0.99 -6.26
CA PHE A 394 -3.28 0.02 -6.15
C PHE A 394 -3.57 -1.09 -5.14
N TYR A 395 -3.31 -2.33 -5.53
CA TYR A 395 -3.25 -3.44 -4.61
C TYR A 395 -1.88 -3.48 -3.93
N SER A 396 -1.79 -2.93 -2.73
CA SER A 396 -0.50 -2.70 -2.05
C SER A 396 0.37 -3.96 -1.88
N MET A 397 -0.25 -5.13 -1.75
CA MET A 397 0.48 -6.39 -1.59
C MET A 397 0.88 -7.06 -2.92
N GLY A 398 0.50 -6.48 -4.06
CA GLY A 398 0.75 -7.04 -5.39
C GLY A 398 -0.25 -8.11 -5.84
N TYR A 399 -1.43 -8.17 -5.21
CA TYR A 399 -2.52 -9.08 -5.56
C TYR A 399 -3.88 -8.52 -5.08
N PRO A 400 -5.00 -8.87 -5.73
CA PRO A 400 -6.33 -8.43 -5.32
C PRO A 400 -6.66 -8.84 -3.87
N PRO A 401 -7.48 -8.06 -3.14
CA PRO A 401 -8.03 -8.47 -1.86
C PRO A 401 -8.69 -9.85 -1.98
N GLY A 402 -8.37 -10.77 -1.08
CA GLY A 402 -8.90 -12.15 -1.10
C GLY A 402 -8.15 -13.14 -2.01
N GLU A 403 -7.45 -12.65 -3.05
CA GLU A 403 -6.59 -13.46 -3.93
C GLU A 403 -5.13 -13.53 -3.48
N GLY A 404 -4.76 -12.69 -2.51
CA GLY A 404 -3.58 -12.97 -1.70
C GLY A 404 -3.66 -14.37 -1.12
N LYS A 405 -2.52 -15.06 -0.97
CA LYS A 405 -2.47 -16.29 -0.16
C LYS A 405 -3.20 -15.93 1.14
N LYS A 406 -4.43 -16.46 1.31
CA LYS A 406 -5.22 -16.23 2.52
C LYS A 406 -4.22 -16.44 3.65
N ARG A 407 -4.15 -15.52 4.61
CA ARG A 407 -3.47 -15.82 5.85
C ARG A 407 -4.30 -16.94 6.47
N ILE A 408 -4.05 -18.16 6.03
CA ILE A 408 -4.72 -19.33 6.54
C ILE A 408 -4.07 -19.44 7.91
N ALA A 409 -4.86 -19.17 8.94
CA ALA A 409 -4.52 -19.65 10.26
C ALA A 409 -4.43 -21.17 10.08
N PRO A 410 -3.24 -21.80 10.19
CA PRO A 410 -3.20 -23.24 10.34
C PRO A 410 -4.22 -23.64 11.40
N GLN A 411 -4.94 -24.73 11.20
CA GLN A 411 -5.88 -25.28 12.20
C GLN A 411 -5.06 -25.88 13.36
N LEU A 412 -4.30 -25.04 14.06
CA LEU A 412 -3.56 -25.40 15.27
C LEU A 412 -4.56 -25.75 16.36
N MET A 413 -4.18 -26.72 17.17
CA MET A 413 -4.97 -27.18 18.30
C MET A 413 -4.39 -26.60 19.58
N ASP A 414 -5.27 -26.36 20.54
CA ASP A 414 -4.93 -25.95 21.91
C ASP A 414 -3.75 -26.71 22.51
N THR A 415 -3.68 -28.02 22.24
CA THR A 415 -2.69 -28.95 22.77
C THR A 415 -1.41 -29.04 21.93
N ASP A 416 -1.34 -28.38 20.77
CA ASP A 416 -0.10 -28.33 19.99
C ASP A 416 0.97 -27.62 20.80
N ARG A 417 2.18 -28.20 20.84
CA ARG A 417 3.32 -27.56 21.50
C ARG A 417 3.95 -26.58 20.54
N VAL A 418 4.16 -25.38 21.03
CA VAL A 418 4.66 -24.26 20.24
C VAL A 418 5.90 -23.65 20.87
N ARG A 419 6.64 -22.89 20.08
CA ARG A 419 7.78 -22.09 20.49
C ARG A 419 7.75 -20.78 19.72
N TYR A 420 7.74 -19.68 20.44
CA TYR A 420 7.88 -18.36 19.85
C TYR A 420 9.35 -17.96 19.71
N TRP A 421 9.61 -17.05 18.78
CA TRP A 421 10.89 -16.37 18.69
C TRP A 421 11.07 -15.48 19.91
N GLN A 422 12.17 -15.68 20.64
CA GLN A 422 12.37 -14.99 21.91
C GLN A 422 12.69 -13.50 21.75
N GLN A 423 13.29 -13.12 20.62
CA GLN A 423 13.45 -11.73 20.22
C GLN A 423 12.15 -11.26 19.56
N ASN A 424 11.44 -10.35 20.23
CA ASN A 424 10.16 -9.85 19.78
C ASN A 424 10.33 -8.98 18.51
N PRO A 425 9.78 -9.42 17.36
CA PRO A 425 9.98 -8.72 16.09
C PRO A 425 9.03 -7.52 15.92
N LYS A 426 8.14 -7.27 16.89
CA LYS A 426 7.18 -6.16 16.84
C LYS A 426 7.86 -4.84 17.20
N VAL A 427 7.22 -3.73 16.84
CA VAL A 427 7.73 -2.39 17.14
C VAL A 427 7.67 -2.15 18.65
N LEU A 428 8.81 -1.89 19.30
CA LEU A 428 8.90 -1.61 20.73
C LEU A 428 7.89 -0.53 21.15
N GLY A 429 7.15 -0.79 22.24
CA GLY A 429 6.16 0.13 22.81
C GLY A 429 4.75 0.04 22.23
N CYS A 430 4.55 -0.58 21.07
CA CYS A 430 3.19 -0.78 20.53
C CYS A 430 2.39 -1.84 21.31
N HIS A 431 1.06 -1.82 21.17
CA HIS A 431 0.20 -2.83 21.80
C HIS A 431 0.55 -4.26 21.38
N ALA A 432 0.86 -4.49 20.10
CA ALA A 432 1.27 -5.80 19.60
C ALA A 432 2.60 -6.30 20.22
N TYR A 433 3.52 -5.39 20.54
CA TYR A 433 4.77 -5.73 21.23
C TYR A 433 4.47 -6.21 22.64
N LYS A 434 3.66 -5.47 23.40
CA LYS A 434 3.26 -5.83 24.77
C LYS A 434 2.54 -7.19 24.81
N LEU A 435 1.61 -7.42 23.87
CA LEU A 435 0.94 -8.72 23.75
C LEU A 435 1.92 -9.85 23.45
N TYR A 436 2.81 -9.66 22.46
CA TYR A 436 3.80 -10.67 22.09
C TYR A 436 4.76 -10.99 23.25
N GLU A 437 5.21 -10.00 24.02
CA GLU A 437 5.98 -10.24 25.25
C GLU A 437 5.22 -11.12 26.25
N GLY A 438 3.91 -10.96 26.35
CA GLY A 438 3.06 -11.75 27.24
C GLY A 438 3.00 -13.22 26.86
N TYR A 439 2.72 -13.54 25.58
CA TYR A 439 2.50 -14.92 25.15
C TYR A 439 3.73 -15.62 24.57
N LYS A 440 4.87 -14.94 24.31
CA LYS A 440 6.05 -15.60 23.71
C LYS A 440 6.71 -16.68 24.58
N THR A 441 6.38 -16.71 25.87
CA THR A 441 6.82 -17.74 26.82
C THR A 441 5.96 -19.01 26.75
N ALA A 442 4.80 -18.95 26.08
CA ALA A 442 3.88 -20.07 25.97
C ALA A 442 4.51 -21.28 25.29
N ARG A 443 4.23 -22.45 25.86
CA ARG A 443 4.68 -23.77 25.36
C ARG A 443 3.59 -24.51 24.61
N THR A 444 2.34 -24.09 24.73
CA THR A 444 1.19 -24.61 24.00
C THR A 444 0.35 -23.50 23.39
N LEU A 445 -0.47 -23.83 22.39
CA LEU A 445 -1.38 -22.84 21.80
C LEU A 445 -2.41 -22.34 22.81
N ARG A 446 -2.96 -23.24 23.64
CA ARG A 446 -3.89 -22.89 24.73
C ARG A 446 -3.27 -21.90 25.70
N GLU A 447 -2.02 -22.15 26.10
CA GLU A 447 -1.29 -21.25 27.00
C GLU A 447 -1.09 -19.87 26.35
N ALA A 448 -0.73 -19.81 25.07
CA ALA A 448 -0.59 -18.54 24.36
C ALA A 448 -1.90 -17.75 24.35
N VAL A 449 -3.03 -18.42 24.07
CA VAL A 449 -4.36 -17.80 24.12
C VAL A 449 -4.69 -17.32 25.53
N SER A 450 -4.40 -18.11 26.56
CA SER A 450 -4.62 -17.70 27.96
C SER A 450 -3.76 -16.50 28.38
N LEU A 451 -2.59 -16.31 27.75
CA LEU A 451 -1.70 -15.17 27.91
C LEU A 451 -2.08 -13.98 27.00
N GLY A 452 -3.24 -14.03 26.35
CA GLY A 452 -3.81 -12.93 25.56
C GLY A 452 -3.52 -12.98 24.06
N ALA A 453 -2.93 -14.06 23.53
CA ALA A 453 -2.79 -14.21 22.08
C ALA A 453 -4.17 -14.35 21.42
N ARG A 454 -4.47 -13.51 20.44
CA ARG A 454 -5.71 -13.61 19.66
C ARG A 454 -5.49 -14.50 18.43
N PRO A 455 -6.55 -15.05 17.81
CA PRO A 455 -6.41 -15.86 16.59
C PRO A 455 -5.62 -15.17 15.47
N ILE A 456 -5.76 -13.84 15.31
CA ILE A 456 -5.00 -13.06 14.32
C ILE A 456 -3.51 -12.97 14.66
N ASP A 457 -3.14 -12.95 15.95
CA ASP A 457 -1.75 -12.90 16.39
C ASP A 457 -1.09 -14.25 16.11
N LEU A 458 -1.74 -15.36 16.49
CA LEU A 458 -1.29 -16.73 16.19
C LEU A 458 -1.09 -16.96 14.69
N ALA A 459 -2.07 -16.55 13.87
CA ALA A 459 -1.99 -16.68 12.42
C ALA A 459 -0.87 -15.82 11.83
N HIS A 460 -0.68 -14.59 12.34
CA HIS A 460 0.41 -13.73 11.92
C HIS A 460 1.76 -14.34 12.28
N ASP A 461 1.95 -14.69 13.55
CA ASP A 461 3.24 -15.16 14.06
C ASP A 461 3.63 -16.48 13.42
N TYR A 462 2.67 -17.38 13.18
CA TYR A 462 2.91 -18.57 12.38
C TYR A 462 3.34 -18.21 10.96
N ASN A 463 2.54 -17.43 10.23
CA ASN A 463 2.81 -17.12 8.83
C ASN A 463 4.13 -16.37 8.58
N TRP A 464 4.67 -15.69 9.58
CA TRP A 464 5.94 -14.97 9.52
C TRP A 464 7.12 -15.72 10.18
N GLY A 465 6.89 -16.94 10.68
CA GLY A 465 7.93 -17.77 11.31
C GLY A 465 8.32 -17.33 12.72
N PHE A 466 7.53 -16.46 13.35
CA PHE A 466 7.71 -16.02 14.74
C PHE A 466 7.14 -17.03 15.75
N LEU A 467 6.30 -17.94 15.26
CA LEU A 467 5.73 -19.06 15.98
C LEU A 467 6.09 -20.35 15.24
N SER A 468 6.81 -21.25 15.88
CA SER A 468 7.10 -22.60 15.38
C SER A 468 6.29 -23.62 16.17
N VAL A 469 5.66 -24.57 15.47
CA VAL A 469 5.03 -25.74 16.12
C VAL A 469 6.12 -26.79 16.30
N VAL A 470 6.39 -27.16 17.54
CA VAL A 470 7.46 -28.09 17.91
C VAL A 470 6.94 -29.52 18.02
N ASP A 471 5.67 -29.69 18.36
CA ASP A 471 5.02 -31.00 18.47
C ASP A 471 3.55 -30.87 18.12
N LEU A 472 3.09 -31.64 17.14
CA LEU A 472 1.68 -31.68 16.78
C LEU A 472 0.94 -32.62 17.73
N SER A 473 -0.16 -32.15 18.30
CA SER A 473 -1.12 -33.04 18.95
C SER A 473 -1.66 -34.03 17.93
N LEU A 474 -1.55 -35.31 18.24
CA LEU A 474 -2.16 -36.39 17.47
C LEU A 474 -3.51 -36.81 18.07
N ASP A 475 -3.91 -36.17 19.18
CA ASP A 475 -5.23 -36.29 19.75
C ASP A 475 -6.10 -35.15 19.21
N PHE A 476 -7.07 -35.51 18.38
CA PHE A 476 -7.96 -34.57 17.71
C PHE A 476 -9.33 -35.19 17.49
N PRO A 477 -10.40 -34.37 17.40
CA PRO A 477 -11.74 -34.87 17.13
C PRO A 477 -11.81 -35.64 15.82
N TYR A 478 -12.48 -36.78 15.83
CA TYR A 478 -12.65 -37.63 14.66
C TYR A 478 -14.03 -38.27 14.66
N GLU A 479 -14.50 -38.61 13.46
CA GLU A 479 -15.81 -39.24 13.25
C GLU A 479 -15.66 -40.57 12.50
N VAL A 480 -14.54 -40.75 11.81
CA VAL A 480 -14.22 -41.96 11.07
C VAL A 480 -12.90 -42.52 11.60
N GLU A 481 -12.89 -43.83 11.84
CA GLU A 481 -11.72 -44.59 12.25
C GLU A 481 -11.59 -45.85 11.39
N LEU A 482 -10.41 -46.07 10.83
CA LEU A 482 -10.07 -47.25 10.03
C LEU A 482 -8.88 -47.96 10.66
N GLN A 483 -9.04 -49.24 10.95
CA GLN A 483 -7.99 -50.10 11.45
C GLN A 483 -7.22 -50.74 10.28
N GLU A 484 -5.89 -50.73 10.36
CA GLU A 484 -5.03 -51.42 9.42
C GLU A 484 -4.88 -52.91 9.81
N PRO A 485 -5.17 -53.87 8.91
CA PRO A 485 -4.92 -55.28 9.18
C PRO A 485 -3.40 -55.49 9.30
N GLY A 486 -2.96 -55.92 10.49
CA GLY A 486 -1.60 -55.73 11.01
C GLY A 486 -0.47 -56.47 10.29
N LYS A 487 -0.01 -55.98 9.14
CA LYS A 487 1.30 -56.35 8.58
C LYS A 487 2.24 -55.15 8.65
N ARG A 488 3.15 -55.14 9.65
CA ARG A 488 4.32 -54.25 9.63
C ARG A 488 5.23 -54.68 8.48
N GLN A 489 5.50 -53.77 7.55
CA GLN A 489 6.60 -53.97 6.60
C GLN A 489 7.93 -53.94 7.37
N ALA A 490 8.92 -54.71 6.89
CA ALA A 490 10.26 -54.68 7.45
C ALA A 490 10.84 -53.26 7.37
N ALA A 491 11.68 -52.90 8.36
CA ALA A 491 12.33 -51.60 8.42
C ALA A 491 13.15 -51.37 7.14
N ALA A 492 12.79 -50.35 6.36
CA ALA A 492 13.50 -49.98 5.14
C ALA A 492 14.54 -48.89 5.43
N HIS A 493 15.58 -48.82 4.61
CA HIS A 493 16.61 -47.78 4.74
C HIS A 493 16.07 -46.43 4.21
N PHE A 494 16.14 -45.35 5.01
CA PHE A 494 15.65 -44.02 4.63
C PHE A 494 16.82 -43.04 4.40
N PHE A 495 16.70 -42.15 3.40
CA PHE A 495 17.79 -41.22 3.05
C PHE A 495 18.12 -40.22 4.18
N TRP A 496 17.09 -39.66 4.82
CA TRP A 496 17.25 -38.73 5.94
C TRP A 496 17.56 -39.40 7.29
N ALA A 497 17.60 -40.74 7.38
CA ALA A 497 17.91 -41.42 8.64
C ALA A 497 19.30 -41.05 9.15
N LYS A 498 20.21 -40.65 8.26
CA LYS A 498 21.59 -40.25 8.59
C LYS A 498 21.72 -38.83 9.18
N SER A 499 20.70 -37.97 9.09
CA SER A 499 20.77 -36.62 9.67
C SER A 499 20.78 -36.66 11.20
N SER A 500 21.63 -35.87 11.85
CA SER A 500 21.65 -35.70 13.31
C SER A 500 20.51 -34.80 13.83
N GLU A 501 19.78 -34.14 12.94
CA GLU A 501 18.67 -33.25 13.32
C GLU A 501 17.49 -34.05 13.90
N LYS A 502 16.96 -33.59 15.05
CA LYS A 502 15.77 -34.18 15.69
C LYS A 502 14.46 -33.83 14.98
N PHE A 503 14.46 -32.75 14.20
CA PHE A 503 13.27 -32.22 13.53
C PHE A 503 13.54 -32.04 12.03
N VAL A 504 12.51 -32.23 11.22
CA VAL A 504 12.53 -31.98 9.79
C VAL A 504 11.44 -30.97 9.47
N LYS A 505 11.80 -29.90 8.76
CA LYS A 505 10.83 -28.91 8.28
C LYS A 505 9.98 -29.50 7.17
N VAL A 506 8.66 -29.51 7.37
CA VAL A 506 7.68 -29.98 6.39
C VAL A 506 6.81 -28.83 5.93
N ARG A 507 6.69 -28.63 4.62
CA ARG A 507 5.74 -27.69 4.04
C ARG A 507 4.37 -28.34 3.87
N ILE A 508 3.32 -27.60 4.22
CA ILE A 508 1.91 -28.02 4.07
C ILE A 508 1.12 -26.98 3.25
N LYS A 509 -0.12 -27.32 2.91
CA LYS A 509 -1.00 -26.51 2.05
C LYS A 509 -1.23 -25.10 2.57
N GLU A 510 -1.33 -24.95 3.88
CA GLU A 510 -1.73 -23.70 4.55
C GLU A 510 -0.61 -22.65 4.65
N MET A 511 0.62 -22.97 4.24
CA MET A 511 1.78 -22.08 4.45
C MET A 511 1.97 -21.00 3.37
N SER A 512 2.25 -19.77 3.82
CA SER A 512 2.63 -18.61 3.01
C SER A 512 4.00 -18.78 2.29
N LEU A 513 4.21 -18.06 1.19
CA LEU A 513 5.54 -17.96 0.55
C LEU A 513 6.54 -17.41 1.57
N GLY A 514 7.69 -18.07 1.71
CA GLY A 514 8.72 -17.69 2.68
C GLY A 514 8.60 -18.36 4.05
N HIS A 515 7.48 -19.02 4.38
CA HIS A 515 7.41 -19.83 5.58
C HIS A 515 8.41 -21.00 5.49
N GLY A 516 9.23 -21.19 6.53
CA GLY A 516 10.32 -22.18 6.55
C GLY A 516 9.88 -23.64 6.69
N GLY A 517 8.60 -23.89 6.98
CA GLY A 517 8.04 -25.23 7.23
C GLY A 517 7.69 -25.48 8.69
N LEU A 518 6.90 -26.52 8.96
CA LEU A 518 6.56 -27.02 10.29
C LEU A 518 7.69 -27.92 10.79
N ASP A 519 8.12 -27.77 12.03
CA ASP A 519 9.03 -28.74 12.63
C ASP A 519 8.25 -30.02 12.97
N ILE A 520 8.56 -31.09 12.26
CA ILE A 520 8.01 -32.43 12.56
C ILE A 520 9.15 -33.28 13.11
N LYS A 521 8.90 -33.97 14.23
CA LYS A 521 9.85 -34.93 14.81
C LYS A 521 10.24 -35.97 13.77
N LYS A 522 11.55 -36.18 13.61
CA LYS A 522 12.11 -37.11 12.64
C LYS A 522 11.55 -38.53 12.83
N GLU A 523 11.39 -38.96 14.08
CA GLU A 523 10.86 -40.28 14.43
C GLU A 523 9.41 -40.46 13.93
N SER A 524 8.61 -39.39 13.94
CA SER A 524 7.22 -39.45 13.45
C SER A 524 7.15 -39.58 11.92
N LEU A 525 8.08 -38.94 11.20
CA LEU A 525 8.21 -39.09 9.75
C LEU A 525 8.80 -40.45 9.36
N GLN A 526 9.67 -41.03 10.19
CA GLN A 526 10.19 -42.38 9.99
C GLN A 526 9.08 -43.42 10.09
N LEU A 527 8.26 -43.37 11.15
CA LEU A 527 7.09 -44.25 11.29
C LEU A 527 6.13 -44.13 10.10
N LEU A 528 5.94 -42.91 9.58
CA LEU A 528 5.12 -42.71 8.38
C LEU A 528 5.78 -43.31 7.15
N ALA A 529 7.09 -43.10 6.96
CA ALA A 529 7.85 -43.64 5.83
C ALA A 529 7.92 -45.18 5.82
N GLU A 530 7.90 -45.82 6.99
CA GLU A 530 7.82 -47.29 7.12
C GLU A 530 6.53 -47.84 6.50
N LYS A 531 5.41 -47.12 6.67
CA LYS A 531 4.10 -47.54 6.14
C LYS A 531 3.86 -47.14 4.69
N VAL A 532 4.58 -46.15 4.17
CA VAL A 532 4.36 -45.59 2.83
C VAL A 532 5.29 -46.25 1.80
N PRO A 533 4.85 -46.48 0.55
CA PRO A 533 5.69 -46.95 -0.56
C PRO A 533 6.98 -46.14 -0.80
N ASP A 534 7.91 -46.73 -1.56
CA ASP A 534 9.28 -46.24 -1.76
C ASP A 534 9.43 -44.78 -2.21
N ARG A 535 8.42 -44.20 -2.86
CA ARG A 535 8.46 -42.80 -3.31
C ARG A 535 8.67 -41.83 -2.16
N PHE A 536 8.05 -42.06 -1.00
CA PHE A 536 8.22 -41.18 0.16
C PHE A 536 9.59 -41.37 0.81
N ARG A 537 10.13 -42.60 0.78
CA ARG A 537 11.42 -42.97 1.37
C ARG A 537 12.61 -42.32 0.67
N LYS A 538 12.43 -41.91 -0.59
CA LYS A 538 13.42 -41.23 -1.43
C LYS A 538 13.43 -39.71 -1.28
N LEU A 539 12.51 -39.12 -0.51
CA LEU A 539 12.45 -37.66 -0.33
C LEU A 539 13.61 -37.18 0.56
N THR A 540 14.24 -36.09 0.15
CA THR A 540 15.20 -35.35 0.95
C THR A 540 14.49 -34.37 1.90
N PRO A 541 15.15 -33.89 2.98
CA PRO A 541 14.62 -32.78 3.79
C PRO A 541 14.24 -31.54 2.96
N GLU A 542 14.99 -31.25 1.90
CA GLU A 542 14.75 -30.16 0.97
C GLU A 542 13.45 -30.38 0.18
N ASP A 543 13.17 -31.60 -0.27
CA ASP A 543 11.94 -31.94 -0.99
C ASP A 543 10.68 -31.73 -0.12
N LEU A 544 10.79 -31.97 1.18
CA LEU A 544 9.69 -31.70 2.12
C LEU A 544 9.45 -30.22 2.35
N ARG A 545 10.49 -29.38 2.22
CA ARG A 545 10.40 -27.92 2.37
C ARG A 545 9.95 -27.22 1.08
N LYS A 546 10.15 -27.86 -0.07
CA LYS A 546 9.93 -27.27 -1.39
C LYS A 546 8.48 -26.90 -1.65
N GLU A 547 8.25 -25.76 -2.30
CA GLU A 547 6.94 -25.43 -2.84
C GLU A 547 6.58 -26.38 -3.99
N GLY A 548 5.37 -26.95 -3.92
CA GLY A 548 4.96 -28.03 -4.83
C GLY A 548 5.48 -29.42 -4.43
N GLY A 549 6.19 -29.53 -3.30
CA GLY A 549 6.60 -30.81 -2.72
C GLY A 549 5.43 -31.71 -2.36
N LEU A 550 5.71 -32.99 -2.10
CA LEU A 550 4.68 -34.01 -1.95
C LEU A 550 3.68 -33.71 -0.83
N LEU A 551 4.16 -33.21 0.32
CA LEU A 551 3.32 -32.81 1.45
C LEU A 551 2.80 -31.37 1.34
N SER A 552 3.33 -30.55 0.42
CA SER A 552 2.98 -29.13 0.33
C SER A 552 1.55 -28.86 -0.13
N LYS A 553 0.86 -29.87 -0.66
CA LYS A 553 -0.57 -29.80 -1.04
C LYS A 553 -1.50 -30.37 0.03
N MET A 554 -0.94 -30.97 1.09
CA MET A 554 -1.68 -31.65 2.13
C MET A 554 -2.11 -30.67 3.23
N PRO A 555 -3.39 -30.64 3.65
CA PRO A 555 -3.81 -29.86 4.81
C PRO A 555 -3.17 -30.36 6.11
N LEU A 556 -2.93 -29.47 7.08
CA LEU A 556 -2.33 -29.82 8.38
C LEU A 556 -3.10 -30.94 9.10
N VAL A 557 -4.42 -30.86 9.11
CA VAL A 557 -5.28 -31.86 9.76
C VAL A 557 -5.10 -33.26 9.14
N VAL A 558 -4.87 -33.34 7.83
CA VAL A 558 -4.63 -34.62 7.15
C VAL A 558 -3.23 -35.15 7.48
N LEU A 559 -2.23 -34.27 7.55
CA LEU A 559 -0.90 -34.66 8.02
C LEU A 559 -0.96 -35.22 9.45
N ARG A 560 -1.71 -34.60 10.37
CA ARG A 560 -1.95 -35.14 11.73
C ARG A 560 -2.57 -36.53 11.69
N SER A 561 -3.59 -36.75 10.88
CA SER A 561 -4.21 -38.07 10.70
C SER A 561 -3.22 -39.13 10.25
N LEU A 562 -2.34 -38.81 9.31
CA LEU A 562 -1.33 -39.73 8.79
C LEU A 562 -0.23 -40.02 9.81
N LEU A 563 0.26 -39.00 10.52
CA LEU A 563 1.26 -39.18 11.58
C LEU A 563 0.70 -40.02 12.74
N ARG A 564 -0.58 -39.81 13.09
CA ARG A 564 -1.27 -40.65 14.08
C ARG A 564 -1.39 -42.09 13.60
N TRP A 565 -1.88 -42.30 12.38
CA TRP A 565 -2.01 -43.64 11.80
C TRP A 565 -0.66 -44.37 11.76
N ALA A 566 0.41 -43.68 11.39
CA ALA A 566 1.76 -44.21 11.45
C ALA A 566 2.14 -44.72 12.84
N LYS A 567 1.80 -43.95 13.88
CA LYS A 567 2.10 -44.27 15.27
C LYS A 567 1.23 -45.38 15.85
N THR A 568 -0.07 -45.40 15.55
CA THR A 568 -1.05 -46.24 16.26
C THR A 568 -1.61 -47.40 15.42
N GLY A 569 -1.41 -47.40 14.10
CA GLY A 569 -2.09 -48.32 13.19
C GLY A 569 -3.56 -47.97 12.90
N SER A 570 -4.09 -46.91 13.51
CA SER A 570 -5.48 -46.47 13.37
C SER A 570 -5.56 -45.10 12.69
N LEU A 571 -6.16 -45.07 11.49
CA LEU A 571 -6.38 -43.85 10.73
C LEU A 571 -7.68 -43.19 11.19
N ARG A 572 -7.56 -42.02 11.82
CA ARG A 572 -8.69 -41.22 12.33
C ARG A 572 -8.80 -39.89 11.60
N TYR A 573 -10.01 -39.48 11.24
CA TYR A 573 -10.28 -38.19 10.60
C TYR A 573 -11.75 -37.76 10.76
N GLU A 574 -12.02 -36.46 10.58
CA GLU A 574 -13.39 -35.92 10.49
C GLU A 574 -14.02 -36.26 9.14
N ARG A 575 -15.32 -36.59 9.11
CA ARG A 575 -16.04 -37.00 7.89
C ARG A 575 -15.92 -36.00 6.75
N ARG A 576 -15.99 -34.70 7.06
CA ARG A 576 -15.81 -33.61 6.07
C ARG A 576 -14.43 -33.57 5.41
N LYS A 577 -13.45 -34.31 5.92
CA LYS A 577 -12.08 -34.39 5.38
C LYS A 577 -11.83 -35.65 4.54
N THR A 578 -12.84 -36.51 4.34
CA THR A 578 -12.72 -37.78 3.60
C THR A 578 -12.01 -37.63 2.27
N TRP A 579 -12.37 -36.64 1.45
CA TRP A 579 -11.75 -36.41 0.14
C TRP A 579 -10.28 -36.00 0.22
N ALA A 580 -9.94 -35.10 1.16
CA ALA A 580 -8.56 -34.66 1.35
C ALA A 580 -7.65 -35.79 1.88
N VAL A 581 -8.19 -36.65 2.77
CA VAL A 581 -7.50 -37.86 3.25
C VAL A 581 -7.30 -38.85 2.11
N TYR A 582 -8.34 -39.11 1.31
CA TYR A 582 -8.27 -39.98 0.13
C TYR A 582 -7.18 -39.52 -0.86
N ASP A 583 -7.17 -38.24 -1.22
CA ASP A 583 -6.17 -37.68 -2.14
C ASP A 583 -4.75 -37.77 -1.58
N ALA A 584 -4.58 -37.47 -0.28
CA ALA A 584 -3.30 -37.60 0.40
C ALA A 584 -2.76 -39.04 0.37
N LEU A 585 -3.62 -40.02 0.67
CA LEU A 585 -3.28 -41.44 0.61
C LEU A 585 -2.90 -41.86 -0.82
N LYS A 586 -3.62 -41.39 -1.85
CA LYS A 586 -3.26 -41.65 -3.26
C LYS A 586 -1.92 -41.06 -3.64
N VAL A 587 -1.66 -39.81 -3.25
CA VAL A 587 -0.38 -39.13 -3.52
C VAL A 587 0.79 -39.88 -2.87
N LEU A 588 0.56 -40.45 -1.68
CA LEU A 588 1.51 -41.30 -0.98
C LEU A 588 1.60 -42.73 -1.55
N GLY A 589 0.74 -43.12 -2.49
CA GLY A 589 0.74 -44.47 -3.08
C GLY A 589 0.02 -45.53 -2.24
N LEU A 590 -0.71 -45.14 -1.19
CA LEU A 590 -1.49 -46.02 -0.31
C LEU A 590 -2.86 -46.35 -0.91
N THR A 591 -2.87 -46.95 -2.10
CA THR A 591 -4.08 -47.16 -2.91
C THR A 591 -5.14 -48.02 -2.22
N TRP A 592 -4.75 -49.05 -1.48
CA TRP A 592 -5.68 -49.88 -0.71
C TRP A 592 -6.38 -49.09 0.40
N LEU A 593 -5.62 -48.34 1.20
CA LEU A 593 -6.19 -47.55 2.29
C LEU A 593 -7.08 -46.42 1.75
N ALA A 594 -6.69 -45.81 0.62
CA ALA A 594 -7.53 -44.85 -0.09
C ALA A 594 -8.87 -45.48 -0.54
N ARG A 595 -8.85 -46.71 -1.08
CA ARG A 595 -10.09 -47.44 -1.41
C ARG A 595 -10.95 -47.71 -0.17
N ARG A 596 -10.34 -48.08 0.96
CA ARG A 596 -11.07 -48.29 2.23
C ARG A 596 -11.74 -47.01 2.74
N VAL A 597 -11.07 -45.86 2.66
CA VAL A 597 -11.66 -44.54 2.96
C VAL A 597 -12.92 -44.29 2.13
N LYS A 598 -12.89 -44.59 0.83
CA LYS A 598 -14.06 -44.45 -0.05
C LYS A 598 -15.15 -45.48 0.20
N GLN A 599 -14.79 -46.73 0.48
CA GLN A 599 -15.76 -47.77 0.83
C GLN A 599 -16.53 -47.40 2.10
N ARG A 600 -15.82 -46.89 3.12
CA ARG A 600 -16.44 -46.47 4.37
C ARG A 600 -17.46 -45.35 4.18
N GLU A 601 -17.14 -44.37 3.33
CA GLU A 601 -18.07 -43.30 2.94
C GLU A 601 -19.36 -43.88 2.32
N VAL A 602 -19.25 -44.88 1.44
CA VAL A 602 -20.40 -45.56 0.82
C VAL A 602 -21.18 -46.41 1.82
N GLU A 603 -20.51 -47.15 2.70
CA GLU A 603 -21.15 -47.94 3.76
C GLU A 603 -22.00 -47.07 4.68
N GLU A 604 -21.47 -45.92 5.08
CA GLU A 604 -22.14 -44.99 5.98
C GLU A 604 -23.30 -44.27 5.28
N ALA A 605 -23.16 -43.90 4.00
CA ALA A 605 -24.27 -43.37 3.21
C ALA A 605 -25.43 -44.38 3.11
N LYS A 606 -25.12 -45.66 2.83
CA LYS A 606 -26.12 -46.74 2.82
C LYS A 606 -26.75 -46.99 4.18
N ALA A 607 -26.02 -46.79 5.28
CA ALA A 607 -26.55 -46.91 6.63
C ALA A 607 -27.50 -45.76 6.96
N ALA A 608 -27.15 -44.52 6.60
CA ALA A 608 -27.97 -43.34 6.78
C ALA A 608 -29.32 -43.46 6.03
N ASP A 609 -29.34 -43.98 4.80
CA ASP A 609 -30.57 -44.20 4.04
C ASP A 609 -31.53 -45.23 4.66
N LYS A 610 -31.01 -46.14 5.50
CA LYS A 610 -31.81 -47.16 6.19
C LYS A 610 -32.43 -46.66 7.50
N GLU A 611 -31.90 -45.59 8.09
CA GLU A 611 -32.33 -45.09 9.40
C GLU A 611 -33.74 -44.45 9.38
N PRO A 612 -34.13 -43.61 8.40
CA PRO A 612 -35.50 -43.10 8.28
C PRO A 612 -36.52 -44.21 8.10
N LYS A 613 -36.18 -45.25 7.31
CA LYS A 613 -37.04 -46.42 7.08
C LYS A 613 -37.24 -47.25 8.35
N ARG A 614 -36.24 -47.32 9.23
CA ARG A 614 -36.36 -47.95 10.55
C ARG A 614 -37.20 -47.11 11.51
N ARG A 615 -37.01 -45.79 11.56
CA ARG A 615 -37.83 -44.88 12.39
C ARG A 615 -39.31 -44.85 11.97
N ALA A 616 -39.59 -44.88 10.67
CA ALA A 616 -40.96 -44.98 10.16
C ALA A 616 -41.64 -46.31 10.55
N ARG A 617 -40.90 -47.44 10.51
CA ARG A 617 -41.40 -48.75 10.95
C ARG A 617 -41.60 -48.85 12.46
N SER A 618 -40.79 -48.18 13.28
CA SER A 618 -40.98 -48.17 14.73
C SER A 618 -42.14 -47.27 15.16
N LEU A 619 -42.33 -46.12 14.51
CA LEU A 619 -43.48 -45.24 14.77
C LEU A 619 -44.80 -45.88 14.33
N GLY A 620 -44.83 -46.59 13.19
CA GLY A 620 -46.01 -47.33 12.74
C GLY A 620 -46.40 -48.53 13.62
N LYS A 621 -45.49 -49.01 14.49
CA LYS A 621 -45.77 -50.05 15.50
C LYS A 621 -46.20 -49.48 16.86
N ALA A 622 -45.97 -48.20 17.13
CA ALA A 622 -46.39 -47.54 18.36
C ALA A 622 -47.79 -46.88 18.24
N TRP A 623 -48.34 -46.82 17.03
CA TRP A 623 -49.70 -46.34 16.72
C TRP A 623 -50.74 -47.47 16.56
N ARG A 624 -50.30 -48.73 16.69
CA ARG A 624 -51.17 -49.90 16.87
C ARG A 624 -50.98 -50.40 18.29
#